data_AF-A0A0U3AAN0-F1
#
_entry.id   AF-A0A0U3AAN0-F1
#
_cell.length_a   1.000
_cell.length_b   1.000
_cell.length_c   1.000
_cell.angle_alpha   90.00
_cell.angle_beta   90.00
_cell.angle_gamma   90.00
#
_symmetry.space_group_name_H-M   'P 1'
#
loop_
_entity.id
_entity.type
_entity.pdbx_description
1 polymer ?
#
loop_
_entity_poly.entity_id
_entity_poly.type
_entity_poly.pdbx_seq_one_letter_code
_entity_poly.pdbx_strand_id
1 'polypeptide(L)'
;MGLFDRLSRKRHVPTEQDRRAHLEKNGRITDGSIVDTETDENGAEIAYYFYSVHGVDFESSERLTEEQMRDPLRYAPGAKVGVRYDPKNHGNSILV
;
A
#
# COMPACT_ATOMS: atom_id res chain seq x y z
N MET A 1 16.90 -43.76 -4.03
CA MET A 1 16.64 -42.45 -4.70
C MET A 1 15.19 -42.07 -4.43
N GLY A 2 14.98 -41.12 -3.52
CA GLY A 2 13.66 -40.81 -2.97
C GLY A 2 12.72 -40.14 -3.97
N LEU A 3 11.49 -40.64 -4.05
CA LEU A 3 10.42 -40.20 -4.96
C LEU A 3 9.72 -38.90 -4.52
N PHE A 4 10.16 -38.26 -3.44
CA PHE A 4 9.49 -37.09 -2.83
C PHE A 4 10.19 -35.74 -3.06
N ASP A 5 11.31 -35.70 -3.78
CA ASP A 5 12.10 -34.47 -3.95
C ASP A 5 11.54 -33.48 -4.99
N ARG A 6 10.37 -33.78 -5.58
CA ARG A 6 9.80 -33.01 -6.72
C ARG A 6 8.63 -32.09 -6.34
N LEU A 7 8.42 -31.85 -5.05
CA LEU A 7 7.34 -30.97 -4.55
C LEU A 7 7.83 -29.65 -3.95
N SER A 8 9.13 -29.34 -4.06
CA SER A 8 9.62 -27.99 -3.77
C SER A 8 9.27 -27.03 -4.91
N ARG A 9 7.98 -26.72 -5.03
CA ARG A 9 7.50 -25.56 -5.78
C ARG A 9 8.08 -24.35 -5.04
N LYS A 10 9.13 -23.73 -5.60
CA LYS A 10 9.69 -22.47 -5.08
C LYS A 10 8.52 -21.56 -4.74
N ARG A 11 8.36 -21.27 -3.45
CA ARG A 11 7.31 -20.40 -2.93
C ARG A 11 7.54 -19.05 -3.61
N HIS A 12 6.72 -18.70 -4.60
CA HIS A 12 6.80 -17.41 -5.25
C HIS A 12 6.50 -16.36 -4.19
N VAL A 13 7.54 -15.67 -3.72
CA VAL A 13 7.37 -14.54 -2.81
C VAL A 13 6.80 -13.42 -3.67
N PRO A 14 5.53 -13.01 -3.48
CA PRO A 14 4.95 -11.94 -4.28
C PRO A 14 5.80 -10.69 -4.11
N THR A 15 6.17 -10.07 -5.22
CA THR A 15 6.89 -8.79 -5.19
C THR A 15 5.93 -7.67 -4.81
N GLU A 16 6.48 -6.51 -4.43
CA GLU A 16 5.68 -5.31 -4.19
C GLU A 16 4.88 -4.88 -5.44
N GLN A 17 5.45 -5.11 -6.63
CA GLN A 17 4.77 -4.89 -7.90
C GLN A 17 3.57 -5.82 -8.07
N ASP A 18 3.70 -7.10 -7.72
CA ASP A 18 2.58 -8.05 -7.75
C ASP A 18 1.47 -7.65 -6.77
N ARG A 19 1.84 -7.14 -5.58
CA ARG A 19 0.91 -6.63 -4.58
C ARG A 19 0.13 -5.43 -5.11
N ARG A 20 0.82 -4.44 -5.69
CA ARG A 20 0.19 -3.27 -6.31
C ARG A 20 -0.72 -3.67 -7.47
N ALA A 21 -0.25 -4.51 -8.40
CA ALA A 21 -1.06 -5.00 -9.51
C ALA A 21 -2.30 -5.79 -9.04
N HIS A 22 -2.19 -6.51 -7.92
CA HIS A 22 -3.34 -7.19 -7.31
C HIS A 22 -4.37 -6.18 -6.78
N LEU A 23 -3.92 -5.17 -6.06
CA LEU A 23 -4.76 -4.11 -5.51
C LEU A 23 -5.40 -3.27 -6.61
N GLU A 24 -4.68 -2.91 -7.66
CA GLU A 24 -5.25 -2.21 -8.82
C GLU A 24 -6.41 -2.97 -9.47
N LYS A 25 -6.31 -4.31 -9.53
CA LYS A 25 -7.34 -5.16 -10.15
C LYS A 25 -8.51 -5.50 -9.24
N ASN A 26 -8.27 -5.69 -7.94
CA ASN A 26 -9.27 -6.27 -7.02
C ASN A 26 -9.64 -5.34 -5.84
N GLY A 27 -8.87 -4.27 -5.64
CA GLY A 27 -9.04 -3.37 -4.52
C GLY A 27 -10.24 -2.44 -4.68
N ARG A 28 -10.77 -2.00 -3.53
CA ARG A 28 -11.81 -0.97 -3.44
C ARG A 28 -11.19 0.35 -3.02
N ILE A 29 -11.78 1.46 -3.45
CA ILE A 29 -11.32 2.80 -3.09
C ILE A 29 -12.20 3.30 -1.95
N THR A 30 -11.58 3.88 -0.95
CA THR A 30 -12.22 4.66 0.11
C THR A 30 -11.46 5.97 0.30
N ASP A 31 -12.09 6.91 0.98
CA ASP A 31 -11.44 8.15 1.37
C ASP A 31 -10.58 7.93 2.61
N GLY A 32 -9.36 8.44 2.58
CA GLY A 32 -8.42 8.49 3.69
C GLY A 32 -7.91 9.90 3.94
N SER A 33 -7.15 10.05 5.03
CA SER A 33 -6.47 11.28 5.38
C SER A 33 -5.00 10.99 5.66
N ILE A 34 -4.12 11.85 5.16
CA ILE A 34 -2.72 11.84 5.57
C ILE A 34 -2.62 12.32 7.02
N VAL A 35 -1.94 11.54 7.84
CA VAL A 35 -1.57 11.88 9.22
C VAL A 35 -0.27 12.66 9.22
N ASP A 36 0.75 12.10 8.58
CA ASP A 36 2.10 12.65 8.58
C ASP A 36 2.87 12.23 7.33
N THR A 37 3.98 12.90 7.05
CA THR A 37 4.86 12.59 5.93
C THR A 37 6.31 12.70 6.41
N GLU A 38 7.08 11.63 6.24
CA GLU A 38 8.49 11.56 6.65
C GLU A 38 9.38 11.37 5.42
N THR A 39 10.52 12.07 5.37
CA THR A 39 11.51 11.87 4.31
C THR A 39 12.64 10.99 4.84
N ASP A 40 12.83 9.83 4.21
CA ASP A 40 13.93 8.91 4.51
C ASP A 40 15.29 9.52 4.11
N GLU A 41 16.41 8.99 4.63
CA GLU A 41 17.77 9.46 4.34
C GLU A 41 18.12 9.38 2.84
N ASN A 42 17.42 8.52 2.11
CA ASN A 42 17.55 8.34 0.67
C ASN A 42 16.68 9.32 -0.16
N GLY A 43 15.97 10.25 0.50
CA GLY A 43 15.06 11.21 -0.14
C GLY A 43 13.70 10.63 -0.53
N ALA A 44 13.39 9.39 -0.11
CA ALA A 44 12.08 8.80 -0.33
C ALA A 44 11.06 9.32 0.69
N GLU A 45 9.91 9.81 0.23
CA GLU A 45 8.84 10.26 1.11
C GLU A 45 7.94 9.07 1.52
N ILE A 46 7.73 8.92 2.82
CA ILE A 46 6.82 7.96 3.44
C ILE A 46 5.61 8.72 3.94
N ALA A 47 4.45 8.44 3.37
CA ALA A 47 3.19 9.02 3.80
C ALA A 47 2.49 8.06 4.78
N TYR A 48 2.18 8.56 5.97
CA TYR A 48 1.36 7.89 6.97
C TYR A 48 -0.08 8.35 6.81
N TYR A 49 -1.02 7.42 6.76
CA TYR A 49 -2.42 7.74 6.50
C TYR A 49 -3.36 6.80 7.24
N PHE A 50 -4.56 7.30 7.51
CA PHE A 50 -5.65 6.47 8.02
C PHE A 50 -6.84 6.50 7.07
N TYR A 51 -7.62 5.43 7.11
CA TYR A 51 -8.85 5.28 6.35
C TYR A 51 -9.83 4.41 7.13
N SER A 52 -11.12 4.67 6.95
CA SER A 52 -12.17 3.96 7.67
C SER A 52 -12.90 3.01 6.72
N VAL A 53 -13.01 1.74 7.12
CA VAL A 53 -13.77 0.71 6.39
C VAL A 53 -14.79 0.10 7.35
N HIS A 54 -16.08 0.24 7.04
CA HIS A 54 -17.17 -0.29 7.85
C HIS A 54 -17.12 0.13 9.34
N GLY A 55 -16.68 1.35 9.63
CA GLY A 55 -16.55 1.88 10.99
C GLY A 55 -15.33 1.41 11.76
N VAL A 56 -14.40 0.71 11.10
CA VAL A 56 -13.08 0.35 11.64
C VAL A 56 -12.04 1.23 10.97
N ASP A 57 -11.24 1.92 11.78
CA ASP A 57 -10.13 2.75 11.31
C ASP A 57 -8.88 1.88 11.13
N PHE A 58 -8.27 2.02 9.96
CA PHE A 58 -7.02 1.38 9.60
C PHE A 58 -5.97 2.46 9.41
N GLU A 59 -4.79 2.23 9.97
CA GLU A 59 -3.62 3.07 9.79
C GLU A 59 -2.57 2.30 8.99
N SER A 60 -1.96 2.97 8.02
CA SER A 60 -0.93 2.39 7.18
C SER A 60 0.09 3.43 6.76
N SER A 61 1.23 2.96 6.28
CA SER A 61 2.29 3.80 5.73
C SER A 61 2.72 3.28 4.38
N GLU A 62 3.00 4.19 3.45
CA GLU A 62 3.48 3.83 2.12
C GLU A 62 4.55 4.79 1.64
N ARG A 63 5.54 4.23 0.94
CA ARG A 63 6.52 4.99 0.18
C ARG A 63 5.90 5.56 -1.08
N LEU A 64 5.91 6.88 -1.19
CA LEU A 64 5.47 7.60 -2.37
C LEU A 64 6.37 7.25 -3.56
N THR A 65 5.76 7.10 -4.73
CA THR A 65 6.50 6.96 -5.97
C THR A 65 7.07 8.31 -6.40
N GLU A 66 8.10 8.29 -7.25
CA GLU A 66 8.64 9.52 -7.87
C GLU A 66 7.55 10.34 -8.57
N GLU A 67 6.51 9.69 -9.08
CA GLU A 67 5.38 10.36 -9.72
C GLU A 67 4.49 11.09 -8.70
N GLN A 68 4.23 10.48 -7.55
CA GLN A 68 3.45 11.05 -6.45
C GLN A 68 4.19 12.20 -5.77
N MET A 69 5.51 12.11 -5.65
CA MET A 69 6.37 13.17 -5.12
C MET A 69 6.38 14.45 -5.97
N ARG A 70 5.89 14.41 -7.22
CA ARG A 70 5.72 15.62 -8.05
C ARG A 70 4.59 16.54 -7.54
N ASP A 71 3.67 16.02 -6.73
CA ASP A 71 2.58 16.77 -6.12
C ASP A 71 2.57 16.60 -4.60
N PRO A 72 3.53 17.20 -3.88
CA PRO A 72 3.69 17.00 -2.43
C PRO A 72 2.51 17.58 -1.64
N LEU A 73 1.80 18.57 -2.17
CA LEU A 73 0.64 19.18 -1.53
C LEU A 73 -0.53 18.19 -1.39
N ARG A 74 -0.65 17.25 -2.34
CA ARG A 74 -1.68 16.20 -2.29
C ARG A 74 -1.42 15.16 -1.19
N TYR A 75 -0.18 14.98 -0.79
CA TYR A 75 0.25 14.02 0.24
C TYR A 75 0.71 14.70 1.53
N ALA A 76 0.45 15.99 1.68
CA ALA A 76 0.78 16.74 2.89
C ALA A 76 -0.13 16.32 4.07
N PRO A 77 0.34 16.47 5.33
CA PRO A 77 -0.47 16.19 6.51
C PRO A 77 -1.82 16.92 6.49
N GLY A 78 -2.90 16.18 6.74
CA GLY A 78 -4.28 16.69 6.69
C GLY A 78 -4.93 16.66 5.30
N ALA A 79 -4.19 16.35 4.23
CA ALA A 79 -4.77 16.18 2.90
C ALA A 79 -5.70 14.97 2.84
N LYS A 80 -6.76 15.08 2.03
CA LYS A 80 -7.66 13.96 1.72
C LYS A 80 -7.13 13.21 0.51
N VAL A 81 -6.97 11.90 0.65
CA VAL A 81 -6.39 11.03 -0.37
C VAL A 81 -7.27 9.83 -0.61
N GLY A 82 -7.26 9.32 -1.85
CA GLY A 82 -7.88 8.04 -2.15
C GLY A 82 -7.00 6.91 -1.64
N VAL A 83 -7.57 6.00 -0.87
CA VAL A 83 -6.90 4.78 -0.42
C VAL A 83 -7.56 3.59 -1.10
N ARG A 84 -6.76 2.81 -1.83
CA ARG A 84 -7.20 1.55 -2.41
C ARG A 84 -6.80 0.40 -1.49
N TYR A 85 -7.77 -0.35 -1.00
CA TYR A 85 -7.56 -1.45 -0.05
C TYR A 85 -8.11 -2.78 -0.60
N ASP A 86 -7.57 -3.90 -0.13
CA ASP A 86 -8.09 -5.23 -0.46
C ASP A 86 -9.32 -5.54 0.41
N PRO A 87 -10.52 -5.77 -0.16
CA PRO A 87 -11.72 -6.10 0.61
C PRO A 87 -11.64 -7.44 1.36
N LYS A 88 -10.69 -8.32 1.02
CA LYS A 88 -10.45 -9.58 1.75
C LYS A 88 -9.41 -9.42 2.86
N ASN A 89 -8.56 -8.40 2.76
CA ASN A 89 -7.54 -8.07 3.73
C ASN A 89 -7.45 -6.55 3.87
N HIS A 90 -8.31 -5.97 4.72
CA HIS A 90 -8.45 -4.52 4.81
C HIS A 90 -7.15 -3.80 5.15
N GLY A 91 -6.21 -4.42 5.88
CA GLY A 91 -4.91 -3.80 6.19
C GLY A 91 -3.94 -3.71 5.00
N ASN A 92 -4.23 -4.37 3.89
CA ASN A 92 -3.45 -4.24 2.67
C ASN A 92 -4.00 -3.09 1.82
N SER A 93 -3.30 -1.96 1.84
CA SER A 93 -3.70 -0.74 1.14
C SER A 93 -2.58 -0.11 0.31
N ILE A 94 -2.98 0.76 -0.62
CA ILE A 94 -2.12 1.68 -1.37
C ILE A 94 -2.78 3.05 -1.54
N LEU A 95 -1.96 4.10 -1.67
CA LEU A 95 -2.36 5.45 -2.03
C LEU A 95 -2.62 5.57 -3.55
N VAL A 96 -3.59 6.42 -3.91
CA VAL A 96 -4.07 6.63 -5.30
C VAL A 96 -3.88 8.06 -5.78
#